data_AF-A0A934GBT2-F1
#
_entry.id   AF-A0A934GBT2-F1
#
_cell.length_a   1.000
_cell.length_b   1.000
_cell.length_c   1.000
_cell.angle_alpha   90.00
_cell.angle_beta   90.00
_cell.angle_gamma   90.00
#
_symmetry.space_group_name_H-M   'P 1'
#
loop_
_entity.id
_entity.type
_entity.pdbx_description
1 polymer ?
#
loop_
_entity_poly.entity_id
_entity_poly.type
_entity_poly.pdbx_seq_one_letter_code
_entity_poly.pdbx_strand_id
1 'polypeptide(L)'
;MSKDAHGWMMTAPNAAMVDSSFNSFPAQAAEVVIEVAGCGVCHTDLGYFYGGVRADHDLPLTLGHRISGRVTSTRGGYLPEVRRRIAEVERLDLDRLMQTRDANEGLAAFVAERPQ
;
A
#
# COMPACT_ATOMS: atom_id res chain seq x y z
N MET A 1 19.16 15.08 -3.67
CA MET A 1 17.99 15.99 -3.57
C MET A 1 17.07 15.39 -2.52
N SER A 2 16.95 16.05 -1.36
CA SER A 2 15.88 15.73 -0.39
C SER A 2 14.56 16.07 -1.07
N LYS A 3 13.68 15.09 -1.26
CA LYS A 3 12.28 15.37 -1.61
C LYS A 3 11.53 15.38 -0.29
N ASP A 4 10.90 16.49 0.07
CA ASP A 4 9.99 16.52 1.21
C ASP A 4 8.85 15.53 0.92
N ALA A 5 8.79 14.44 1.69
CA ALA A 5 7.73 13.45 1.58
C ALA A 5 6.57 13.91 2.46
N HIS A 6 5.34 13.76 1.96
CA HIS A 6 4.13 14.20 2.65
C HIS A 6 3.19 13.02 2.90
N GLY A 7 2.48 13.07 4.02
CA GLY A 7 1.45 12.11 4.39
C GLY A 7 0.32 12.78 5.16
N TRP A 8 -0.91 12.35 4.89
CA TRP A 8 -2.08 12.79 5.65
C TRP A 8 -2.20 11.99 6.94
N MET A 9 -2.06 12.68 8.07
CA MET A 9 -2.04 12.10 9.40
C MET A 9 -3.42 12.15 10.05
N MET A 10 -3.90 10.99 10.49
CA MET A 10 -4.99 10.87 11.44
C MET A 10 -4.44 11.14 12.84
N THR A 11 -4.92 12.20 13.49
CA THR A 11 -4.51 12.60 14.85
C THR A 11 -5.55 12.23 15.91
N ALA A 12 -6.81 12.09 15.50
CA ALA A 12 -7.92 11.59 16.30
C ALA A 12 -9.01 11.04 15.35
N PRO A 13 -9.87 10.11 15.81
CA PRO A 13 -11.06 9.72 15.05
C PRO A 13 -11.95 10.92 14.73
N ASN A 14 -12.50 10.95 13.51
CA ASN A 14 -13.38 12.00 12.98
C ASN A 14 -12.79 13.42 12.91
N ALA A 15 -11.53 13.63 13.30
CA ALA A 15 -10.86 14.93 13.14
C ALA A 15 -10.29 15.06 11.73
N ALA A 16 -10.34 16.26 11.15
CA ALA A 16 -9.72 16.52 9.84
C ALA A 16 -8.26 16.07 9.83
N MET A 17 -7.87 15.33 8.79
CA MET A 17 -6.49 14.86 8.66
C MET A 17 -5.55 16.04 8.42
N VAL A 18 -4.33 15.91 8.95
CA VAL A 18 -3.30 16.95 8.89
C VAL A 18 -2.23 16.54 7.90
N ASP A 19 -1.92 17.39 6.92
CA ASP A 19 -0.77 17.18 6.06
C ASP A 19 0.52 17.33 6.88
N SER A 20 1.38 16.31 6.84
CA SER A 20 2.64 16.27 7.56
C SER A 20 3.77 15.90 6.62
N SER A 21 4.83 16.72 6.64
CA SER A 21 6.08 16.36 5.99
C SER A 21 6.91 15.42 6.87
N PHE A 22 7.73 14.59 6.23
CA PHE A 22 8.70 13.73 6.89
C PHE A 22 9.91 13.48 5.99
N ASN A 23 11.04 13.10 6.61
CA ASN A 23 12.21 12.68 5.86
C ASN A 23 12.28 11.14 5.81
N SER A 24 12.11 10.59 4.61
CA SER A 24 12.24 9.16 4.33
C SER A 24 13.59 8.78 3.71
N PHE A 25 14.54 9.71 3.65
CA PHE A 25 15.81 9.51 2.95
C PHE A 25 17.05 9.72 3.85
N PRO A 26 18.12 8.91 3.64
CA PRO A 26 18.13 7.69 2.82
C PRO A 26 17.36 6.55 3.51
N ALA A 27 17.00 5.50 2.75
CA ALA A 27 16.46 4.28 3.33
C ALA A 27 17.42 3.73 4.40
N GLN A 28 16.92 3.48 5.61
CA GLN A 28 17.74 2.93 6.69
C GLN A 28 17.94 1.42 6.55
N ALA A 29 18.55 0.81 7.58
CA ALA A 29 18.74 -0.61 7.61
C ALA A 29 17.37 -1.34 7.62
N ALA A 30 17.22 -2.33 6.73
CA ALA A 30 15.98 -3.08 6.51
C ALA A 30 14.79 -2.27 5.95
N GLU A 31 15.03 -1.07 5.41
CA GLU A 31 13.99 -0.25 4.78
C GLU A 31 14.09 -0.21 3.26
N VAL A 32 12.94 0.06 2.64
CA VAL A 32 12.81 0.46 1.23
C VAL A 32 12.04 1.77 1.19
N VAL A 33 12.37 2.64 0.24
CA VAL A 33 11.60 3.85 -0.03
C VAL A 33 10.83 3.66 -1.32
N ILE A 34 9.52 3.89 -1.24
CA ILE A 34 8.60 3.81 -2.36
C ILE A 34 8.11 5.22 -2.67
N GLU A 35 8.27 5.65 -3.92
CA GLU A 35 7.55 6.79 -4.46
C GLU A 35 6.14 6.33 -4.78
N VAL A 36 5.19 6.73 -3.94
CA VAL A 36 3.78 6.35 -4.03
C VAL A 36 3.15 7.08 -5.23
N ALA A 37 2.60 6.31 -6.16
CA ALA A 37 1.84 6.83 -7.31
C ALA A 37 0.34 6.93 -6.99
N GLY A 38 -0.15 6.09 -6.08
CA GLY A 38 -1.52 6.13 -5.58
C GLY A 38 -1.74 5.17 -4.41
N CYS A 39 -2.76 5.46 -3.60
CA CYS A 39 -3.23 4.58 -2.55
C CYS A 39 -4.77 4.58 -2.53
N GLY A 40 -5.38 3.40 -2.62
CA GLY A 40 -6.85 3.28 -2.59
C GLY A 40 -7.42 3.31 -1.17
N VAL A 41 -8.62 3.88 -0.97
CA VAL A 41 -9.29 3.99 0.33
C VAL A 41 -10.18 2.78 0.64
N CYS A 42 -9.81 2.00 1.65
CA CYS A 42 -10.50 0.78 2.05
C CYS A 42 -11.54 1.02 3.13
N HIS A 43 -12.47 0.07 3.28
CA HIS A 43 -13.39 0.04 4.42
C HIS A 43 -12.62 0.08 5.75
N THR A 44 -11.49 -0.63 5.86
CA THR A 44 -10.67 -0.61 7.09
C THR A 44 -10.14 0.80 7.42
N ASP A 45 -9.76 1.59 6.40
CA ASP A 45 -9.32 2.98 6.63
C ASP A 45 -10.47 3.83 7.20
N LEU A 46 -11.69 3.64 6.68
CA LEU A 46 -12.91 4.28 7.20
C LEU A 46 -13.27 3.77 8.61
N GLY A 47 -13.04 2.48 8.89
CA GLY A 47 -13.25 1.87 10.20
C GLY A 47 -12.34 2.47 11.27
N TYR A 48 -11.07 2.72 10.96
CA TYR A 48 -10.16 3.45 11.84
C TYR A 48 -10.59 4.90 12.01
N PHE A 49 -10.88 5.60 10.92
CA PHE A 49 -11.13 7.03 10.95
C PHE A 49 -12.50 7.42 11.56
N TYR A 50 -13.57 6.74 11.15
CA TYR A 50 -14.96 7.03 11.58
C TYR A 50 -15.46 6.04 12.63
N GLY A 51 -15.12 4.76 12.49
CA GLY A 51 -15.72 3.65 13.25
C GLY A 51 -15.14 3.43 14.65
N GLY A 52 -14.08 4.16 15.03
CA GLY A 52 -13.43 3.99 16.33
C GLY A 52 -12.79 2.61 16.55
N VAL A 53 -12.59 1.84 15.46
CA VAL A 53 -11.82 0.60 15.51
C VAL A 53 -10.43 0.96 16.02
N ARG A 54 -9.97 0.30 17.09
CA ARG A 54 -8.62 0.53 17.60
C ARG A 54 -7.63 0.07 16.54
N ALA A 55 -6.78 1.00 16.10
CA ALA A 55 -5.55 0.63 15.42
C ALA A 55 -4.61 -0.05 16.44
N ASP A 56 -3.80 -1.00 15.96
CA ASP A 56 -2.75 -1.63 16.77
C ASP A 56 -1.57 -0.68 17.08
N HIS A 57 -1.64 0.55 16.57
CA HIS A 57 -0.62 1.57 16.72
C HIS A 57 -1.24 2.85 17.28
N ASP A 58 -0.46 3.55 18.10
CA ASP A 58 -0.87 4.83 18.68
C ASP A 58 -0.93 5.92 17.61
N LEU A 59 -1.85 6.87 17.81
CA LEU A 59 -1.93 8.07 17.00
C LEU A 59 -0.74 9.01 17.30
N PRO A 60 -0.27 9.78 16.31
CA PRO A 60 -0.83 9.96 14.97
C PRO A 60 -0.40 8.87 13.96
N LEU A 61 -1.28 8.58 12.99
CA LEU A 61 -1.04 7.54 11.97
C LEU A 61 -1.26 8.06 10.55
N THR A 62 -0.37 7.69 9.62
CA THR A 62 -0.68 7.74 8.18
C THR A 62 -1.50 6.49 7.84
N LEU A 63 -2.75 6.67 7.40
CA LEU A 63 -3.60 5.57 6.95
C LEU A 63 -3.24 5.14 5.51
N GLY A 64 -3.86 4.05 5.05
CA GLY A 64 -3.68 3.52 3.69
C GLY A 64 -2.83 2.25 3.66
N HIS A 65 -3.39 1.21 3.05
CA HIS A 65 -2.75 -0.11 2.92
C HIS A 65 -2.92 -0.73 1.53
N ARG A 66 -3.32 0.08 0.55
CA ARG A 66 -3.51 -0.35 -0.85
C ARG A 66 -2.69 0.53 -1.78
N ILE A 67 -1.38 0.44 -1.59
CA ILE A 67 -0.38 1.32 -2.17
C ILE A 67 0.10 0.76 -3.52
N SER A 68 0.24 1.63 -4.50
CA SER A 68 0.98 1.36 -5.75
C SER A 68 2.04 2.44 -5.93
N GLY A 69 3.23 2.04 -6.35
CA GLY A 69 4.35 2.96 -6.47
C GLY A 69 5.63 2.29 -6.95
N ARG A 70 6.72 3.05 -6.93
CA ARG A 70 8.02 2.60 -7.41
C ARG A 70 9.06 2.62 -6.30
N VAL A 71 9.81 1.54 -6.15
CA VAL A 71 10.98 1.53 -5.25
C VAL A 71 12.06 2.48 -5.80
N THR A 72 12.39 3.52 -5.02
CA THR A 72 13.39 4.55 -5.38
C THR A 72 14.68 4.41 -4.60
N SER A 73 14.64 3.85 -3.38
CA SER A 73 15.82 3.61 -2.54
C SER A 73 15.67 2.33 -1.73
N THR A 74 16.81 1.72 -1.40
CA THR A 74 16.92 0.58 -0.48
C THR A 74 18.18 0.77 0.37
N ARG A 75 18.33 0.00 1.45
CA ARG A 75 19.65 -0.14 2.10
C ARG A 75 20.72 -0.55 1.08
N GLY A 76 21.91 0.05 1.15
CA GLY A 76 23.08 -0.37 0.36
C GLY A 76 22.83 -0.39 -1.15
N GLY A 77 23.41 -1.37 -1.84
CA GLY A 77 23.31 -1.54 -3.30
C GLY A 77 22.18 -2.47 -3.77
N TYR A 78 21.17 -2.77 -2.93
CA TYR A 78 20.16 -3.79 -3.25
C TYR A 78 19.07 -3.34 -4.24
N LEU A 79 19.01 -2.05 -4.60
CA LEU A 79 17.95 -1.52 -5.46
C LEU A 79 17.79 -2.29 -6.80
N PRO A 80 18.86 -2.66 -7.53
CA PRO A 80 18.73 -3.46 -8.74
C PRO A 80 18.13 -4.85 -8.47
N GLU A 81 18.54 -5.50 -7.37
CA GLU A 81 18.06 -6.83 -7.01
C GLU A 81 16.59 -6.80 -6.59
N VAL A 82 16.19 -5.82 -5.79
CA VAL A 82 14.78 -5.65 -5.37
C VAL A 82 13.89 -5.43 -6.59
N ARG A 83 14.30 -4.55 -7.52
CA ARG A 83 13.54 -4.31 -8.76
C ARG A 83 13.44 -5.56 -9.62
N ARG A 84 14.52 -6.34 -9.73
CA ARG A 84 14.51 -7.61 -10.47
C ARG A 84 13.51 -8.60 -9.87
N ARG A 85 13.50 -8.76 -8.55
CA ARG A 85 12.57 -9.66 -7.86
C ARG A 85 11.12 -9.21 -7.96
N ILE A 86 10.85 -7.91 -7.84
CA ILE A 86 9.50 -7.36 -8.04
C ILE A 86 9.02 -7.69 -9.46
N ALA A 87 9.84 -7.43 -10.48
CA ALA A 87 9.48 -7.75 -11.86
C ALA A 87 9.27 -9.26 -12.09
N GLU A 88 10.02 -10.11 -11.39
CA GLU A 88 9.79 -11.56 -11.42
C GLU A 88 8.44 -11.95 -10.81
N VAL A 89 8.08 -11.38 -9.66
CA VAL A 89 6.77 -11.61 -9.02
C VAL A 89 5.64 -11.10 -9.89
N GLU A 90 5.75 -9.88 -10.43
CA GLU A 90 4.76 -9.30 -11.34
C GLU A 90 4.56 -10.19 -12.57
N ARG A 91 5.65 -10.70 -13.16
CA ARG A 91 5.57 -11.63 -14.28
C ARG A 91 4.91 -12.96 -13.89
N LEU A 92 5.23 -13.52 -12.73
CA LEU A 92 4.57 -14.74 -12.25
C LEU A 92 3.07 -14.51 -12.01
N ASP A 93 2.71 -13.35 -11.47
CA ASP A 93 1.32 -12.97 -11.22
C ASP A 93 0.54 -12.84 -12.52
N LEU A 94 1.06 -12.07 -13.48
CA LEU A 94 0.40 -11.78 -14.75
C LEU A 94 0.40 -12.96 -15.73
N ASP A 95 1.54 -13.66 -15.86
CA ASP A 95 1.69 -14.73 -16.85
C ASP A 95 1.24 -16.10 -16.34
N ARG A 96 1.09 -16.26 -15.02
CA ARG A 96 0.63 -17.52 -14.41
C ARG A 96 -0.66 -17.33 -13.64
N LEU A 97 -0.62 -16.65 -12.49
CA LEU A 97 -1.77 -16.64 -11.57
C LEU A 97 -3.03 -16.10 -12.24
N MET A 98 -2.94 -14.92 -12.86
CA MET A 98 -4.06 -14.28 -13.54
C MET A 98 -4.53 -15.00 -14.81
N GLN A 99 -3.71 -15.88 -15.39
CA GLN A 99 -4.11 -16.72 -16.53
C GLN A 99 -4.83 -18.01 -16.11
N THR A 100 -4.73 -18.40 -14.82
CA THR A 100 -5.46 -19.55 -14.30
C THR A 100 -6.89 -19.16 -13.93
N ARG A 101 -7.82 -20.12 -13.98
CA ARG A 101 -9.24 -19.89 -13.60
C ARG A 101 -9.38 -19.49 -12.14
N ASP A 102 -8.44 -19.89 -11.28
CA ASP A 102 -8.40 -19.69 -9.84
C ASP A 102 -8.55 -18.20 -9.45
N ALA A 103 -7.90 -17.28 -10.17
CA ALA A 103 -8.02 -15.84 -9.91
C ALA A 103 -9.45 -15.30 -10.15
N ASN A 104 -10.26 -16.01 -10.93
CA ASN A 104 -11.63 -15.65 -11.26
C ASN A 104 -12.67 -16.53 -10.57
N GLU A 105 -12.28 -17.51 -9.74
CA GLU A 105 -13.23 -18.43 -9.10
C GLU A 105 -14.23 -17.69 -8.21
N GLY A 106 -13.75 -16.72 -7.41
CA GLY A 106 -14.62 -15.90 -6.59
C GLY A 106 -15.61 -15.05 -7.40
N LEU A 107 -15.16 -14.49 -8.54
CA LEU A 107 -16.02 -13.73 -9.45
C LEU A 107 -17.03 -14.64 -10.16
N ALA A 108 -16.60 -15.83 -10.59
CA ALA A 108 -17.44 -16.81 -11.25
C ALA A 108 -18.52 -17.36 -10.30
N ALA A 109 -18.16 -17.70 -9.06
CA ALA A 109 -19.11 -18.11 -8.03
C ALA A 109 -20.13 -16.99 -7.75
N PHE A 110 -19.66 -15.75 -7.59
CA PHE A 110 -20.53 -14.60 -7.38
C PHE A 110 -21.50 -14.36 -8.56
N VAL A 111 -21.04 -14.49 -9.81
CA VAL A 111 -21.91 -14.37 -10.99
C VAL A 111 -22.93 -15.51 -11.07
N ALA A 112 -22.55 -16.74 -10.70
CA ALA A 112 -23.45 -17.89 -10.70
C ALA A 112 -24.59 -17.79 -9.67
N GLU A 113 -24.34 -17.13 -8.52
CA GLU A 113 -25.32 -16.93 -7.47
C GLU A 113 -26.22 -15.69 -7.66
N ARG A 114 -26.00 -14.89 -8.70
CA ARG A 114 -26.85 -13.72 -8.98
C ARG A 114 -28.23 -14.15 -9.49
N PRO A 115 -29.33 -13.70 -8.86
CA PRO A 115 -30.66 -13.87 -9.42
C PRO A 115 -30.76 -13.17 -10.78
N GLN A 116 -31.42 -13.81 -11.75
CA GLN A 116 -31.75 -13.23 -13.07
C GLN A 116 -32.74 -12.07 -12.93
#